data_AF-A0A151XI63-F1
#
_entry.id   AF-A0A151XI63-F1
#
_cell.length_a   1.000
_cell.length_b   1.000
_cell.length_c   1.000
_cell.angle_alpha   90.00
_cell.angle_beta   90.00
_cell.angle_gamma   90.00
#
_symmetry.space_group_name_H-M   'P 1'
#
loop_
_entity.id
_entity.type
_entity.pdbx_description
1 polymer ?
#
loop_
_entity_poly.entity_id
_entity_poly.type
_entity_poly.pdbx_seq_one_letter_code
_entity_poly.pdbx_strand_id
1 'polypeptide(L)'
;MVEHEENNFINFLDVKVITNNGRIKFDIYKKPTNSGRYLNYMSNHSIQHKRSVIIGQLDRILFLSHPEFHKNNIVSMIDTLILNNYPLDIIFSTINNRIKKLSIRKDVHKNNFNNNNELNELNKKKYFTIPFINKNSDKFSNIASKNNFKISYKPINRFIKSGKDKLEKMDQCNVVYKICCLDCNASYVGQTKRKAKTRIKEHKSNIKRSNDALTILSQHQIDKNHKINWENIKILDIEPYFQKRMTSEMIHIKKINGMNKQSDTEKLPEIYFPLLNIPSLP
;
A
#
# COMPACT_ATOMS: atom_id res chain seq x y z
N MET A 1 -12.24 -1.37 -22.37
CA MET A 1 -12.45 -2.79 -22.69
C MET A 1 -13.89 -3.07 -22.35
N VAL A 2 -14.72 -3.31 -23.36
CA VAL A 2 -16.16 -3.57 -23.21
C VAL A 2 -16.33 -5.08 -23.11
N GLU A 3 -17.09 -5.55 -22.14
CA GLU A 3 -17.46 -6.96 -22.00
C GLU A 3 -18.70 -7.20 -22.88
N HIS A 4 -18.65 -8.19 -23.77
CA HIS A 4 -19.74 -8.53 -24.69
C HIS A 4 -20.53 -9.72 -24.13
N GLU A 5 -21.85 -9.72 -24.35
CA GLU A 5 -22.70 -10.86 -24.02
C GLU A 5 -22.47 -11.99 -25.03
N GLU A 6 -22.23 -13.20 -24.52
CA GLU A 6 -22.04 -14.41 -25.31
C GLU A 6 -23.00 -15.48 -24.77
N ASN A 7 -23.84 -16.06 -25.63
CA ASN A 7 -24.70 -17.21 -25.29
C ASN A 7 -25.52 -17.03 -23.98
N ASN A 8 -26.24 -15.91 -23.84
CA ASN A 8 -27.06 -15.55 -22.67
C ASN A 8 -26.26 -15.46 -21.35
N PHE A 9 -24.96 -15.18 -21.44
CA PHE A 9 -24.19 -14.80 -20.27
C PHE A 9 -23.21 -13.67 -20.59
N ILE A 10 -22.88 -12.91 -19.57
CA ILE A 10 -21.82 -11.90 -19.61
C ILE A 10 -20.94 -12.05 -18.38
N ASN A 11 -19.63 -11.99 -18.58
CA ASN A 11 -18.69 -11.97 -17.47
C ASN A 11 -18.53 -10.53 -17.00
N PHE A 12 -18.65 -10.28 -15.70
CA PHE A 12 -18.42 -8.98 -15.10
C PHE A 12 -17.58 -9.11 -13.83
N LEU A 13 -16.39 -8.51 -13.85
CA LEU A 13 -15.39 -8.63 -12.78
C LEU A 13 -15.07 -10.10 -12.46
N ASP A 14 -15.61 -10.60 -11.35
CA ASP A 14 -15.37 -11.94 -10.82
C ASP A 14 -16.62 -12.82 -10.83
N VAL A 15 -17.68 -12.40 -11.55
CA VAL A 15 -18.96 -13.10 -11.61
C VAL A 15 -19.38 -13.29 -13.06
N LYS A 16 -19.89 -14.48 -13.39
CA LYS A 16 -20.57 -14.78 -14.64
C LYS A 16 -22.06 -14.56 -14.42
N VAL A 17 -22.62 -13.58 -15.10
CA VAL A 17 -24.04 -13.25 -15.08
C VAL A 17 -24.73 -14.06 -16.16
N ILE A 18 -25.65 -14.93 -15.80
CA ILE A 18 -26.36 -15.84 -16.70
C ILE A 18 -27.83 -15.43 -16.73
N THR A 19 -28.35 -15.13 -17.91
CA THR A 19 -29.77 -14.81 -18.14
C THR A 19 -30.48 -16.06 -18.65
N ASN A 20 -31.47 -16.55 -17.90
CA ASN A 20 -32.25 -17.71 -18.32
C ASN A 20 -33.74 -17.44 -18.06
N ASN A 21 -34.54 -17.40 -19.14
CA ASN A 21 -35.99 -17.18 -19.11
C ASN A 21 -36.40 -15.97 -18.25
N GLY A 22 -35.71 -14.84 -18.40
CA GLY A 22 -35.97 -13.61 -17.65
C GLY A 22 -35.48 -13.60 -16.20
N ARG A 23 -34.80 -14.66 -15.73
CA ARG A 23 -34.15 -14.72 -14.42
C ARG A 23 -32.64 -14.60 -14.56
N ILE A 24 -32.02 -13.94 -13.58
CA ILE A 24 -30.57 -13.80 -13.49
C ILE A 24 -30.04 -14.81 -12.49
N LYS A 25 -29.06 -15.60 -12.91
CA LYS A 25 -28.22 -16.40 -12.02
C LYS A 25 -26.79 -15.89 -12.10
N PHE A 26 -26.08 -16.05 -10.99
CA PHE A 26 -24.69 -15.68 -10.89
C PHE A 26 -23.83 -16.91 -10.64
N ASP A 27 -22.68 -16.99 -11.29
CA ASP A 27 -21.65 -17.99 -11.02
C ASP A 27 -20.30 -17.29 -10.82
N ILE A 28 -19.34 -17.95 -10.17
CA ILE A 28 -17.99 -17.38 -9.99
C ILE A 28 -17.24 -17.43 -11.32
N TYR A 29 -16.72 -16.28 -11.74
CA TYR A 29 -15.89 -16.18 -12.93
C TYR A 29 -14.42 -15.97 -12.57
N LYS A 30 -13.54 -16.70 -13.27
CA LYS A 30 -12.09 -16.53 -13.24
C LYS A 30 -11.64 -16.12 -14.63
N LYS A 31 -10.96 -14.98 -14.75
CA LYS A 31 -10.41 -14.52 -16.03
C LYS A 31 -9.42 -15.56 -16.59
N PRO A 32 -9.25 -15.68 -17.92
CA PRO A 32 -8.29 -16.60 -18.53
C PRO A 32 -6.85 -16.43 -18.04
N THR A 33 -6.49 -15.21 -17.63
CA THR A 33 -5.17 -14.88 -17.08
C THR A 33 -5.03 -15.22 -15.59
N ASN A 34 -6.04 -15.83 -14.96
CA ASN A 34 -5.96 -16.22 -13.56
C ASN A 34 -4.96 -17.37 -13.38
N SER A 35 -3.86 -17.07 -12.68
CA SER A 35 -2.82 -18.05 -12.38
C SER A 35 -3.17 -19.03 -11.25
N GLY A 36 -4.31 -18.83 -10.57
CA GLY A 36 -4.68 -19.61 -9.39
C GLY A 36 -3.75 -19.38 -8.19
N ARG A 37 -2.91 -18.34 -8.22
CA ARG A 37 -1.96 -18.04 -7.13
C ARG A 37 -2.65 -17.22 -6.04
N TYR A 38 -2.77 -17.83 -4.87
CA TYR A 38 -3.15 -17.16 -3.64
C TYR A 38 -1.94 -17.03 -2.71
N LEU A 39 -2.16 -16.49 -1.51
CA LEU A 39 -1.16 -16.48 -0.45
C LEU A 39 -0.71 -17.92 -0.15
N ASN A 40 0.50 -18.29 -0.55
CA ASN A 40 1.03 -19.63 -0.31
C ASN A 40 1.07 -19.96 1.18
N TYR A 41 0.65 -21.17 1.56
CA TYR A 41 0.59 -21.57 2.97
C TYR A 41 1.97 -21.60 3.65
N MET A 42 3.06 -21.82 2.91
CA MET A 42 4.42 -21.80 3.47
C MET A 42 4.99 -20.39 3.65
N SER A 43 4.28 -19.36 3.19
CA SER A 43 4.74 -17.98 3.35
C SER A 43 4.73 -17.52 4.82
N ASN A 44 5.59 -16.54 5.12
CA ASN A 44 5.73 -15.93 6.45
C ASN A 44 4.56 -14.98 6.77
N HIS A 45 3.36 -15.55 6.92
CA HIS A 45 2.14 -14.87 7.30
C HIS A 45 1.48 -15.59 8.47
N SER A 46 0.70 -14.84 9.27
CA SER A 46 -0.05 -15.41 10.38
C SER A 46 -1.04 -16.46 9.88
N ILE A 47 -1.35 -17.44 10.74
CA ILE A 47 -2.38 -18.45 10.44
C ILE A 47 -3.75 -17.80 10.18
N GLN A 48 -4.00 -16.64 10.81
CA GLN A 48 -5.21 -15.86 10.60
C GLN A 48 -5.32 -15.36 9.17
N HIS A 49 -4.25 -14.83 8.58
CA HIS A 49 -4.24 -14.42 7.17
C HIS A 49 -4.50 -15.59 6.22
N LYS A 50 -3.88 -16.75 6.50
CA LYS A 50 -4.09 -17.98 5.72
C LYS A 50 -5.55 -18.43 5.79
N ARG A 51 -6.14 -18.47 7.00
CA ARG A 51 -7.58 -18.76 7.16
C ARG A 51 -8.47 -17.73 6.46
N SER A 52 -8.11 -16.45 6.49
CA SER A 52 -8.87 -15.39 5.81
C SER A 52 -8.94 -15.57 4.29
N VAL A 53 -7.92 -16.19 3.67
CA VAL A 53 -7.97 -16.52 2.23
C VAL A 53 -9.08 -17.54 1.96
N ILE A 54 -9.14 -18.61 2.76
CA ILE A 54 -10.19 -19.64 2.66
C ILE A 54 -11.56 -19.00 2.89
N ILE A 55 -11.71 -18.22 3.96
CA ILE A 55 -12.96 -17.55 4.30
C ILE A 55 -13.42 -16.61 3.18
N GLY A 56 -12.51 -15.80 2.64
CA GLY A 56 -12.82 -14.86 1.57
C GLY A 56 -13.30 -15.55 0.29
N GLN A 57 -12.67 -16.66 -0.10
CA GLN A 57 -13.13 -17.45 -1.25
C GLN A 57 -14.49 -18.11 -0.97
N LEU A 58 -14.66 -18.74 0.19
CA LEU A 58 -15.92 -19.38 0.57
C LEU A 58 -17.08 -18.38 0.62
N ASP A 59 -16.88 -17.23 1.27
CA ASP A 59 -17.90 -16.17 1.37
C ASP A 59 -18.31 -15.69 -0.02
N ARG A 60 -17.37 -15.52 -0.95
CA ARG A 60 -17.68 -15.14 -2.33
C ARG A 60 -18.54 -16.18 -3.03
N ILE A 61 -18.24 -17.46 -2.87
CA ILE A 61 -19.08 -18.53 -3.43
C ILE A 61 -20.49 -18.46 -2.85
N LEU A 62 -20.61 -18.40 -1.52
CA LEU A 62 -21.89 -18.45 -0.84
C LEU A 62 -22.77 -17.23 -1.09
N PHE A 63 -22.18 -16.03 -1.20
CA PHE A 63 -22.93 -14.78 -1.32
C PHE A 63 -23.08 -14.27 -2.76
N LEU A 64 -22.18 -14.64 -3.67
CA LEU A 64 -22.21 -14.13 -5.05
C LEU A 64 -22.67 -15.14 -6.08
N SER A 65 -22.62 -16.45 -5.80
CA SER A 65 -23.07 -17.47 -6.77
C SER A 65 -24.40 -18.10 -6.37
N HIS A 66 -25.19 -18.51 -7.37
CA HIS A 66 -26.43 -19.23 -7.19
C HIS A 66 -26.15 -20.61 -6.54
N PRO A 67 -27.00 -21.11 -5.62
CA PRO A 67 -26.76 -22.35 -4.88
C PRO A 67 -26.43 -23.58 -5.73
N GLU A 68 -26.95 -23.65 -6.94
CA GLU A 68 -26.67 -24.75 -7.88
C GLU A 68 -25.18 -24.87 -8.25
N PHE A 69 -24.44 -23.76 -8.22
CA PHE A 69 -23.01 -23.73 -8.56
C PHE A 69 -22.11 -23.92 -7.34
N HIS A 70 -22.65 -23.88 -6.11
CA HIS A 70 -21.84 -23.88 -4.88
C HIS A 70 -20.94 -25.11 -4.77
N LYS A 71 -21.46 -26.29 -5.10
CA LYS A 71 -20.69 -27.54 -5.02
C LYS A 71 -19.45 -27.49 -5.90
N ASN A 72 -19.61 -27.16 -7.18
CA ASN A 72 -18.51 -27.11 -8.14
C ASN A 72 -17.51 -26.01 -7.79
N ASN A 73 -18.01 -24.85 -7.36
CA ASN A 73 -17.15 -23.74 -6.94
C ASN A 73 -16.34 -24.05 -5.68
N ILE A 74 -16.92 -24.76 -4.71
CA ILE A 74 -16.21 -25.20 -3.50
C ILE A 74 -15.12 -26.21 -3.85
N VAL A 75 -15.41 -27.18 -4.74
CA VAL A 75 -14.39 -28.13 -5.22
C VAL A 75 -13.24 -27.39 -5.90
N SER A 76 -13.53 -26.51 -6.85
CA SER A 76 -12.50 -25.69 -7.53
C SER A 76 -11.69 -24.83 -6.55
N MET A 77 -12.34 -24.28 -5.52
CA MET A 77 -11.66 -23.53 -4.46
C MET A 77 -10.68 -24.43 -3.70
N ILE A 78 -11.10 -25.63 -3.29
CA ILE A 78 -10.26 -26.59 -2.56
C ILE A 78 -9.05 -26.99 -3.41
N ASP A 79 -9.26 -27.35 -4.68
CA ASP A 79 -8.16 -27.71 -5.59
C ASP A 79 -7.15 -26.58 -5.72
N THR A 80 -7.64 -25.34 -5.86
CA THR A 80 -6.76 -24.17 -5.94
C THR A 80 -6.00 -23.94 -4.62
N LEU A 81 -6.63 -24.15 -3.46
CA LEU A 81 -5.97 -24.02 -2.16
C LEU A 81 -4.89 -25.08 -1.95
N ILE A 82 -5.12 -26.32 -2.38
CA ILE A 82 -4.12 -27.41 -2.34
C ILE A 82 -2.90 -27.05 -3.19
N LEU A 83 -3.11 -26.51 -4.40
CA LEU A 83 -2.01 -26.01 -5.25
C LEU A 83 -1.22 -24.84 -4.62
N ASN A 84 -1.80 -24.17 -3.62
CA ASN A 84 -1.13 -23.15 -2.80
C ASN A 84 -0.59 -23.69 -1.46
N ASN A 85 -0.43 -25.02 -1.35
CA ASN A 85 0.10 -25.77 -0.21
C ASN A 85 -0.76 -25.72 1.07
N TYR A 86 -2.05 -25.42 0.97
CA TYR A 86 -2.92 -25.43 2.17
C TYR A 86 -3.20 -26.87 2.61
N PRO A 87 -2.95 -27.20 3.89
CA PRO A 87 -3.32 -28.49 4.45
C PRO A 87 -4.84 -28.72 4.48
N LEU A 88 -5.28 -29.93 4.16
CA LEU A 88 -6.72 -30.28 4.10
C LEU A 88 -7.44 -30.07 5.43
N ASP A 89 -6.80 -30.40 6.55
CA ASP A 89 -7.31 -30.18 7.91
C ASP A 89 -7.61 -28.69 8.17
N ILE A 90 -6.72 -27.79 7.75
CA ILE A 90 -6.91 -26.35 7.86
C ILE A 90 -8.04 -25.88 6.94
N ILE A 91 -8.11 -26.39 5.72
CA ILE A 91 -9.18 -26.06 4.76
C ILE A 91 -10.54 -26.43 5.35
N PHE A 92 -10.76 -27.71 5.67
CA PHE A 92 -12.05 -28.21 6.14
C PHE A 92 -12.43 -27.63 7.50
N SER A 93 -11.50 -27.53 8.46
CA SER A 93 -11.78 -26.91 9.76
C SER A 93 -12.19 -25.45 9.61
N THR A 94 -11.58 -24.70 8.68
CA THR A 94 -11.92 -23.29 8.44
C THR A 94 -13.28 -23.16 7.76
N ILE A 95 -13.58 -23.98 6.75
CA ILE A 95 -14.88 -24.02 6.07
C ILE A 95 -15.99 -24.33 7.07
N ASN A 96 -15.86 -25.42 7.84
CA ASN A 96 -16.87 -25.85 8.82
C ASN A 96 -17.13 -24.78 9.88
N ASN A 97 -16.06 -24.19 10.43
CA ASN A 97 -16.18 -23.10 11.40
C ASN A 97 -16.85 -21.86 10.80
N ARG A 98 -16.58 -21.55 9.52
CA ARG A 98 -17.20 -20.40 8.84
C ARG A 98 -18.68 -20.65 8.58
N ILE A 99 -19.06 -21.82 8.08
CA ILE A 99 -20.47 -22.20 7.87
C ILE A 99 -21.24 -22.17 9.19
N LYS A 100 -20.69 -22.75 10.27
CA LYS A 100 -21.30 -22.70 11.61
C LYS A 100 -21.51 -21.27 12.10
N LYS A 101 -20.55 -20.37 11.88
CA LYS A 101 -20.72 -18.94 12.22
C LYS A 101 -21.78 -18.25 11.38
N LEU A 102 -21.94 -18.62 10.12
CA LEU A 102 -22.97 -18.06 9.23
C LEU A 102 -24.36 -18.61 9.55
N SER A 103 -24.48 -19.87 9.95
CA SER A 103 -25.77 -20.45 10.35
C SER A 103 -26.31 -19.81 11.63
N ILE A 104 -25.45 -19.58 12.64
CA ILE A 104 -25.81 -18.90 13.89
C ILE A 104 -26.28 -17.45 13.63
N ARG A 105 -25.77 -16.80 12.59
CA ARG A 105 -26.16 -15.42 12.24
C ARG A 105 -27.52 -15.32 11.58
N LYS A 106 -28.17 -16.42 11.16
CA LYS A 106 -29.50 -16.35 10.54
C LYS A 106 -30.59 -15.84 11.50
N ASP A 107 -30.38 -15.93 12.81
CA ASP A 107 -31.30 -15.36 13.82
C ASP A 107 -31.14 -13.84 14.03
N VAL A 108 -30.20 -13.17 13.32
CA VAL A 108 -29.93 -11.72 13.48
C VAL A 108 -30.94 -10.85 12.73
N HIS A 109 -31.72 -11.41 11.79
CA HIS A 109 -32.83 -10.69 11.14
C HIS A 109 -34.12 -10.65 11.98
N LYS A 110 -34.12 -11.15 13.24
CA LYS A 110 -35.03 -10.58 14.24
C LYS A 110 -34.53 -9.18 14.56
N ASN A 111 -35.11 -8.20 13.87
CA ASN A 111 -34.95 -6.78 14.15
C ASN A 111 -35.24 -6.50 15.63
N ASN A 112 -34.24 -6.57 16.51
CA ASN A 112 -34.27 -5.86 17.77
C ASN A 112 -34.03 -4.37 17.45
N PHE A 113 -35.08 -3.71 16.98
CA PHE A 113 -35.28 -2.27 17.15
C PHE A 113 -35.50 -2.02 18.65
N ASN A 114 -34.45 -2.18 19.45
CA ASN A 114 -34.43 -1.64 20.80
C ASN A 114 -33.12 -0.87 20.97
N ASN A 115 -33.31 0.44 21.10
CA ASN A 115 -32.35 1.48 21.41
C ASN A 115 -31.26 0.98 22.37
N ASN A 116 -30.04 0.81 21.85
CA ASN A 116 -28.82 0.66 22.65
C ASN A 116 -27.64 1.33 21.93
N ASN A 117 -27.84 2.59 21.53
CA ASN A 117 -26.78 3.39 20.90
C ASN A 117 -25.69 3.81 21.92
N GLU A 118 -25.95 3.75 23.24
CA GLU A 118 -24.95 4.10 24.27
C GLU A 118 -23.99 2.95 24.62
N LEU A 119 -24.42 1.68 24.54
CA LEU A 119 -23.57 0.51 24.85
C LEU A 119 -22.57 0.16 23.73
N ASN A 120 -22.79 0.66 22.51
CA ASN A 120 -21.97 0.33 21.33
C ASN A 120 -20.71 1.20 21.18
N GLU A 121 -20.68 2.40 21.76
CA GLU A 121 -19.49 3.26 21.76
C GLU A 121 -18.38 2.73 22.69
N LEU A 122 -18.75 2.14 23.83
CA LEU A 122 -17.82 1.56 24.82
C LEU A 122 -17.14 0.26 24.34
N ASN A 123 -17.65 -0.37 23.28
CA ASN A 123 -17.16 -1.66 22.76
C ASN A 123 -16.38 -1.55 21.44
N LYS A 124 -15.88 -0.36 21.08
CA LYS A 124 -14.89 -0.22 19.99
C LYS A 124 -13.58 -0.89 20.40
N LYS A 125 -13.42 -2.14 19.99
CA LYS A 125 -12.19 -2.93 20.13
C LYS A 125 -11.01 -2.12 19.58
N LYS A 126 -10.10 -1.71 20.46
CA LYS A 126 -8.86 -1.03 20.07
C LYS A 126 -7.92 -2.06 19.44
N TYR A 127 -7.29 -1.70 18.32
CA TYR A 127 -6.35 -2.58 17.63
C TYR A 127 -4.92 -2.10 17.80
N PHE A 128 -4.01 -3.05 18.01
CA PHE A 128 -2.57 -2.82 18.02
C PHE A 128 -1.95 -3.60 16.86
N THR A 129 -1.34 -2.89 15.91
CA THR A 129 -0.79 -3.51 14.69
C THR A 129 0.70 -3.75 14.84
N ILE A 130 1.15 -4.99 14.63
CA ILE A 130 2.57 -5.36 14.67
C ILE A 130 3.01 -6.06 13.39
N PRO A 131 4.30 -5.96 13.00
CA PRO A 131 4.84 -6.82 11.96
C PRO A 131 4.73 -8.31 12.37
N PHE A 132 4.36 -9.17 11.42
CA PHE A 132 4.34 -10.62 11.62
C PHE A 132 5.76 -11.19 11.50
N ILE A 133 6.26 -11.72 12.58
CA ILE A 133 7.53 -12.43 12.74
C ILE A 133 7.16 -13.80 13.30
N ASN A 134 7.41 -14.84 12.50
CA ASN A 134 7.13 -16.22 12.89
C ASN A 134 7.70 -16.52 14.29
N LYS A 135 6.92 -17.23 15.12
CA LYS A 135 7.24 -17.61 16.52
C LYS A 135 7.35 -16.46 17.54
N ASN A 136 7.57 -15.22 17.12
CA ASN A 136 7.73 -14.07 18.02
C ASN A 136 6.46 -13.23 18.15
N SER A 137 5.72 -13.02 17.07
CA SER A 137 4.54 -12.14 17.08
C SER A 137 3.41 -12.66 17.96
N ASP A 138 3.27 -13.97 18.16
CA ASP A 138 2.22 -14.55 18.99
C ASP A 138 2.41 -14.27 20.48
N LYS A 139 3.65 -14.02 20.93
CA LYS A 139 3.95 -13.62 22.31
C LYS A 139 3.32 -12.27 22.67
N PHE A 140 3.17 -11.39 21.69
CA PHE A 140 2.53 -10.09 21.91
C PHE A 140 1.03 -10.23 22.17
N SER A 141 0.38 -11.30 21.72
CA SER A 141 -1.07 -11.50 21.87
C SER A 141 -1.49 -11.40 23.34
N ASN A 142 -0.70 -12.00 24.23
CA ASN A 142 -0.94 -11.98 25.67
C ASN A 142 -0.76 -10.59 26.29
N ILE A 143 0.16 -9.79 25.75
CA ILE A 143 0.41 -8.42 26.24
C ILE A 143 -0.71 -7.49 25.77
N ALA A 144 -1.10 -7.60 24.50
CA ALA A 144 -2.16 -6.78 23.94
C ALA A 144 -3.51 -7.07 24.62
N SER A 145 -3.83 -8.36 24.86
CA SER A 145 -5.09 -8.74 25.52
C SER A 145 -5.20 -8.18 26.93
N LYS A 146 -4.11 -8.22 27.72
CA LYS A 146 -4.04 -7.59 29.06
C LYS A 146 -4.33 -6.09 29.05
N ASN A 147 -4.04 -5.42 27.93
CA ASN A 147 -4.24 -3.98 27.77
C ASN A 147 -5.52 -3.65 26.98
N ASN A 148 -6.46 -4.59 26.84
CA ASN A 148 -7.71 -4.42 26.08
C ASN A 148 -7.50 -4.08 24.59
N PHE A 149 -6.37 -4.50 24.02
CA PHE A 149 -6.09 -4.39 22.59
C PHE A 149 -6.22 -5.74 21.87
N LYS A 150 -6.73 -5.69 20.64
CA LYS A 150 -6.65 -6.80 19.69
C LYS A 150 -5.43 -6.65 18.81
N ILE A 151 -4.69 -7.73 18.61
CA ILE A 151 -3.58 -7.72 17.67
C ILE A 151 -4.07 -7.80 16.25
N SER A 152 -3.50 -6.95 15.40
CA SER A 152 -3.52 -7.07 13.96
C SER A 152 -2.10 -7.32 13.47
N TYR A 153 -1.93 -8.33 12.62
CA TYR A 153 -0.62 -8.68 12.08
C TYR A 153 -0.44 -8.02 10.71
N LYS A 154 0.73 -7.42 10.47
CA LYS A 154 1.09 -6.85 9.17
C LYS A 154 2.25 -7.65 8.56
N PRO A 155 2.13 -8.15 7.32
CA PRO A 155 3.25 -8.86 6.71
C PRO A 155 4.42 -7.91 6.45
N ILE A 156 5.64 -8.43 6.53
CA ILE A 156 6.88 -7.65 6.36
C ILE A 156 7.21 -7.55 4.86
N ASN A 157 6.41 -6.76 4.14
CA ASN A 157 6.60 -6.56 2.69
C ASN A 157 7.65 -5.48 2.36
N ARG A 158 8.32 -4.91 3.37
CA ARG A 158 9.31 -3.84 3.17
C ARG A 158 10.65 -4.38 2.64
N PHE A 159 11.04 -5.59 3.05
CA PHE A 159 12.31 -6.19 2.67
C PHE A 159 12.20 -7.06 1.42
N ILE A 160 11.10 -7.78 1.26
CA ILE A 160 10.84 -8.61 0.07
C ILE A 160 10.02 -7.77 -0.91
N LYS A 161 10.71 -7.06 -1.79
CA LYS A 161 10.08 -6.31 -2.89
C LYS A 161 9.67 -7.29 -3.99
N SER A 162 8.66 -6.94 -4.77
CA SER A 162 8.03 -7.76 -5.81
C SER A 162 8.92 -8.04 -7.04
N GLY A 163 10.25 -8.06 -6.90
CA GLY A 163 11.20 -8.35 -7.97
C GLY A 163 11.08 -7.47 -9.22
N LYS A 164 10.46 -6.29 -9.10
CA LYS A 164 10.30 -5.38 -10.25
C LYS A 164 11.66 -4.79 -10.63
N ASP A 165 11.86 -4.60 -11.93
CA ASP A 165 13.06 -3.98 -12.45
C ASP A 165 13.32 -2.63 -11.79
N LYS A 166 14.57 -2.41 -11.40
CA LYS A 166 14.98 -1.16 -10.78
C LYS A 166 14.96 -0.07 -11.84
N LEU A 167 14.09 0.92 -11.66
CA LEU A 167 14.07 2.10 -12.52
C LEU A 167 15.39 2.88 -12.38
N GLU A 168 15.91 3.35 -13.51
CA GLU A 168 17.03 4.30 -13.55
C GLU A 168 16.67 5.58 -12.79
N LYS A 169 17.68 6.25 -12.20
CA LYS A 169 17.51 7.43 -11.34
C LYS A 169 16.62 8.51 -11.98
N MET A 170 16.81 8.75 -13.28
CA MET A 170 16.11 9.79 -14.04
C MET A 170 14.63 9.46 -14.31
N ASP A 171 14.27 8.18 -14.28
CA ASP A 171 12.90 7.70 -14.49
C ASP A 171 12.11 7.46 -13.21
N GLN A 172 12.74 7.67 -12.04
CA GLN A 172 12.06 7.59 -10.76
C GLN A 172 11.11 8.77 -10.53
N CYS A 173 9.98 8.49 -9.89
CA CYS A 173 8.95 9.45 -9.48
C CYS A 173 8.87 9.53 -7.95
N ASN A 174 8.22 10.58 -7.42
CA ASN A 174 8.02 10.78 -5.98
C ASN A 174 9.33 10.84 -5.19
N VAL A 175 10.33 11.50 -5.76
CA VAL A 175 11.70 11.51 -5.23
C VAL A 175 12.03 12.84 -4.57
N VAL A 176 12.86 12.78 -3.53
CA VAL A 176 13.67 13.90 -3.06
C VAL A 176 15.05 13.73 -3.69
N TYR A 177 15.51 14.75 -4.41
CA TYR A 177 16.76 14.70 -5.17
C TYR A 177 17.69 15.84 -4.74
N LYS A 178 18.99 15.64 -4.99
CA LYS A 178 20.07 16.58 -4.75
C LYS A 178 20.83 16.85 -6.04
N ILE A 179 21.04 18.14 -6.32
CA ILE A 179 21.84 18.66 -7.42
C ILE A 179 23.04 19.40 -6.82
N CYS A 180 24.25 19.10 -7.29
CA CYS A 180 25.48 19.73 -6.78
C CYS A 180 25.99 20.76 -7.79
N CYS A 181 26.61 21.83 -7.27
CA CYS A 181 27.51 22.66 -8.05
C CYS A 181 28.80 21.87 -8.36
N LEU A 182 29.42 22.12 -9.51
CA LEU A 182 30.70 21.53 -9.88
C LEU A 182 31.88 22.36 -9.36
N ASP A 183 31.69 23.66 -9.17
CA ASP A 183 32.77 24.60 -8.85
C ASP A 183 32.80 24.99 -7.35
N CYS A 184 31.80 24.59 -6.57
CA CYS A 184 31.80 24.82 -5.12
C CYS A 184 31.04 23.73 -4.35
N ASN A 185 31.15 23.75 -3.03
CA ASN A 185 30.51 22.77 -2.13
C ASN A 185 28.99 22.95 -1.96
N ALA A 186 28.39 23.94 -2.64
CA ALA A 186 26.97 24.21 -2.54
C ALA A 186 26.13 23.14 -3.26
N SER A 187 24.96 22.84 -2.69
CA SER A 187 24.03 21.88 -3.29
C SER A 187 22.58 22.27 -3.05
N TYR A 188 21.71 21.86 -3.96
CA TYR A 188 20.28 22.14 -3.93
C TYR A 188 19.54 20.83 -3.73
N VAL A 189 18.56 20.84 -2.83
CA VAL A 189 17.63 19.73 -2.61
C VAL A 189 16.25 20.15 -3.07
N GLY A 190 15.59 19.28 -3.82
CA GLY A 190 14.23 19.50 -4.27
C GLY A 190 13.43 18.21 -4.27
N GLN A 191 12.10 18.31 -4.30
CA GLN A 191 11.21 17.16 -4.50
C GLN A 191 10.43 17.23 -5.82
N THR A 192 9.99 16.06 -6.30
CA THR A 192 9.05 15.97 -7.41
C THR A 192 8.13 14.77 -7.28
N LYS A 193 6.83 14.97 -7.57
CA LYS A 193 5.88 13.87 -7.80
C LYS A 193 6.12 13.17 -9.14
N ARG A 194 6.54 13.93 -10.15
CA ARG A 194 6.79 13.46 -11.53
C ARG A 194 8.18 12.84 -11.67
N LYS A 195 8.49 12.30 -12.85
CA LYS A 195 9.83 11.78 -13.17
C LYS A 195 10.92 12.82 -12.91
N ALA A 196 12.02 12.41 -12.27
CA ALA A 196 13.16 13.27 -11.98
C ALA A 196 13.67 14.00 -13.24
N LYS A 197 13.76 13.30 -14.37
CA LYS A 197 14.19 13.88 -15.65
C LYS A 197 13.34 15.07 -16.11
N THR A 198 12.04 15.03 -15.88
CA THR A 198 11.13 16.12 -16.25
C THR A 198 11.42 17.36 -15.41
N ARG A 199 11.60 17.18 -14.10
CA ARG A 199 11.90 18.27 -13.19
C ARG A 199 13.27 18.90 -13.45
N ILE A 200 14.27 18.08 -13.77
CA ILE A 200 15.63 18.54 -14.11
C ILE A 200 15.62 19.34 -15.41
N LYS A 201 14.89 18.88 -16.44
CA LYS A 201 14.73 19.62 -17.70
C LYS A 201 14.12 21.00 -17.46
N GLU A 202 13.13 21.12 -16.57
CA GLU A 202 12.54 22.42 -16.22
C GLU A 202 13.56 23.36 -15.57
N HIS A 203 14.37 22.87 -14.63
CA HIS A 203 15.44 23.67 -14.04
C HIS A 203 16.47 24.12 -15.09
N LYS A 204 16.90 23.21 -15.98
CA LYS A 204 17.85 23.54 -17.05
C LYS A 204 17.30 24.59 -18.01
N SER A 205 16.03 24.49 -18.37
CA SER A 205 15.37 25.45 -19.28
C SER A 205 15.07 26.80 -18.61
N ASN A 206 15.01 26.85 -17.28
CA ASN A 206 14.69 28.07 -16.54
C ASN A 206 15.78 29.16 -16.64
N ILE A 207 17.04 28.78 -16.90
CA ILE A 207 18.18 29.71 -17.11
C ILE A 207 17.90 30.71 -18.25
N LYS A 208 17.04 30.35 -19.22
CA LYS A 208 16.73 31.19 -20.38
C LYS A 208 15.58 32.19 -20.13
N ARG A 209 15.00 32.22 -18.92
CA ARG A 209 13.87 33.11 -18.58
C ARG A 209 14.38 34.46 -18.06
N SER A 210 13.48 35.44 -17.99
CA SER A 210 13.73 36.73 -17.34
C SER A 210 14.11 36.57 -15.86
N ASN A 211 14.90 37.51 -15.33
CA ASN A 211 15.50 37.43 -13.99
C ASN A 211 14.46 37.20 -12.87
N ASP A 212 13.27 37.78 -12.97
CA ASP A 212 12.23 37.68 -11.93
C ASP A 212 11.65 36.26 -11.75
N ALA A 213 11.90 35.35 -12.70
CA ALA A 213 11.39 33.98 -12.69
C ALA A 213 12.49 32.91 -12.53
N LEU A 214 13.71 33.31 -12.15
CA LEU A 214 14.84 32.41 -12.01
C LEU A 214 14.73 31.52 -10.76
N THR A 215 15.02 30.24 -10.94
CA THR A 215 15.18 29.30 -9.82
C THR A 215 16.50 29.57 -9.12
N ILE A 216 16.59 29.18 -7.84
CA ILE A 216 17.81 29.28 -7.03
C ILE A 216 19.04 28.71 -7.76
N LEU A 217 18.88 27.58 -8.46
CA LEU A 217 19.95 26.97 -9.25
C LEU A 217 20.43 27.87 -10.39
N SER A 218 19.49 28.48 -11.11
CA SER A 218 19.79 29.38 -12.22
C SER A 218 20.43 30.67 -11.72
N GLN A 219 19.94 31.21 -10.61
CA GLN A 219 20.51 32.39 -9.95
C GLN A 219 21.95 32.13 -9.51
N HIS A 220 22.21 31.00 -8.83
CA HIS A 220 23.55 30.61 -8.42
C HIS A 220 24.52 30.48 -9.61
N GLN A 221 24.06 29.87 -10.70
CA GLN A 221 24.84 29.69 -11.91
C GLN A 221 25.21 31.04 -12.55
N ILE A 222 24.31 32.02 -12.58
CA ILE A 222 24.56 33.35 -13.14
C ILE A 222 25.44 34.19 -12.20
N ASP A 223 25.06 34.33 -10.94
CA ASP A 223 25.72 35.22 -9.97
C ASP A 223 27.15 34.80 -9.65
N LYS A 224 27.41 33.49 -9.63
CA LYS A 224 28.74 32.94 -9.34
C LYS A 224 29.50 32.49 -10.59
N ASN A 225 28.88 32.55 -11.76
CA ASN A 225 29.41 32.00 -13.01
C ASN A 225 29.85 30.52 -12.85
N HIS A 226 29.04 29.72 -12.14
CA HIS A 226 29.32 28.33 -11.83
C HIS A 226 28.50 27.35 -12.69
N LYS A 227 29.01 26.14 -12.88
CA LYS A 227 28.38 25.03 -13.58
C LYS A 227 27.64 24.11 -12.60
N ILE A 228 26.41 23.76 -12.96
CA ILE A 228 25.57 22.83 -12.22
C ILE A 228 25.68 21.41 -12.81
N ASN A 229 25.78 20.40 -11.95
CA ASN A 229 25.84 19.00 -12.36
C ASN A 229 24.44 18.43 -12.64
N TRP A 230 23.97 18.58 -13.88
CA TRP A 230 22.64 18.11 -14.31
C TRP A 230 22.54 16.60 -14.55
N GLU A 231 23.68 15.94 -14.80
CA GLU A 231 23.72 14.53 -15.20
C GLU A 231 23.81 13.59 -13.98
N ASN A 232 24.60 13.96 -12.97
CA ASN A 232 24.84 13.14 -11.80
C ASN A 232 24.02 13.57 -10.58
N ILE A 233 22.70 13.61 -10.74
CA ILE A 233 21.79 13.87 -9.62
C ILE A 233 21.76 12.69 -8.63
N LYS A 234 21.65 13.02 -7.35
CA LYS A 234 21.53 12.01 -6.27
C LYS A 234 20.08 11.94 -5.81
N ILE A 235 19.51 10.75 -5.78
CA ILE A 235 18.21 10.50 -5.14
C ILE A 235 18.47 10.28 -3.66
N LEU A 236 17.91 11.13 -2.81
CA LEU A 236 18.08 11.08 -1.36
C LEU A 236 17.00 10.22 -0.70
N ASP A 237 15.76 10.30 -1.20
CA ASP A 237 14.62 9.56 -0.67
C ASP A 237 13.53 9.34 -1.75
N ILE A 238 12.67 8.35 -1.54
CA ILE A 238 11.50 8.04 -2.40
C ILE A 238 10.26 7.91 -1.51
N GLU A 239 9.40 8.92 -1.56
CA GLU A 239 8.22 9.01 -0.67
C GLU A 239 6.97 9.38 -1.50
N PRO A 240 6.07 8.42 -1.76
CA PRO A 240 4.83 8.64 -2.51
C PRO A 240 3.91 9.70 -1.90
N TYR A 241 3.83 9.77 -0.57
CA TYR A 241 2.91 10.67 0.14
C TYR A 241 3.46 12.08 0.19
N PHE A 242 2.71 13.05 -0.34
CA PHE A 242 3.16 14.43 -0.51
C PHE A 242 3.65 15.07 0.79
N GLN A 243 2.88 14.99 1.87
CA GLN A 243 3.21 15.60 3.17
C GLN A 243 4.48 14.99 3.79
N LYS A 244 4.64 13.67 3.66
CA LYS A 244 5.86 12.98 4.12
C LYS A 244 7.06 13.36 3.25
N ARG A 245 6.87 13.50 1.93
CA ARG A 245 7.91 13.92 1.01
C ARG A 245 8.37 15.36 1.26
N MET A 246 7.44 16.27 1.58
CA MET A 246 7.76 17.62 2.05
C MET A 246 8.61 17.57 3.33
N THR A 247 8.23 16.74 4.29
CA THR A 247 8.99 16.55 5.53
C THR A 247 10.39 16.01 5.25
N SER A 248 10.51 15.00 4.37
CA SER A 248 11.78 14.43 3.93
C SER A 248 12.68 15.45 3.24
N GLU A 249 12.12 16.27 2.33
CA GLU A 249 12.82 17.38 1.68
C GLU A 249 13.36 18.39 2.72
N MET A 250 12.52 18.82 3.67
CA MET A 250 12.93 19.76 4.72
C MET A 250 14.09 19.23 5.57
N ILE A 251 14.02 17.95 5.97
CA ILE A 251 15.09 17.29 6.72
C ILE A 251 16.38 17.26 5.91
N HIS A 252 16.30 16.93 4.61
CA HIS A 252 17.46 16.89 3.74
C HIS A 252 18.05 18.27 3.45
N ILE A 253 17.23 19.33 3.37
CA ILE A 253 17.68 20.72 3.27
C ILE A 253 18.45 21.12 4.54
N LYS A 254 17.91 20.86 5.74
CA LYS A 254 18.58 21.22 7.00
C LYS A 254 19.89 20.48 7.26
N LYS A 255 20.04 19.27 6.72
CA LYS A 255 21.28 18.48 6.86
C LYS A 255 22.43 18.97 6.00
N ILE A 256 22.18 19.88 5.06
CA ILE A 256 23.20 20.44 4.19
C ILE A 256 23.28 21.95 4.35
N ASN A 257 24.47 22.51 4.25
CA ASN A 257 24.59 23.94 3.98
C ASN A 257 24.36 24.14 2.47
N GLY A 258 23.08 24.32 2.11
CA GLY A 258 22.60 24.24 0.73
C GLY A 258 22.23 25.59 0.13
N MET A 259 21.99 25.59 -1.18
CA MET A 259 21.50 26.77 -1.92
C MET A 259 20.04 27.12 -1.59
N ASN A 260 19.29 26.16 -1.03
CA ASN A 260 17.87 26.32 -0.68
C ASN A 260 17.63 27.51 0.27
N LYS A 261 16.45 28.12 0.17
CA LYS A 261 16.04 29.17 1.10
C LYS A 261 15.65 28.51 2.43
N GLN A 262 16.05 29.11 3.55
CA GLN A 262 15.72 28.56 4.88
C GLN A 262 14.21 28.58 5.16
N SER A 263 13.46 29.47 4.51
CA SER A 263 11.99 29.52 4.53
C SER A 263 11.34 28.19 4.09
N ASP A 264 12.04 27.42 3.25
CA ASP A 264 11.55 26.12 2.76
C ASP A 264 11.43 25.08 3.91
N THR A 265 11.98 25.38 5.09
CA THR A 265 12.07 24.45 6.24
C THR A 265 11.30 24.89 7.49
N GLU A 266 10.58 26.02 7.45
CA GLU A 266 9.87 26.59 8.61
C GLU A 266 8.86 25.64 9.27
N LYS A 267 8.28 24.72 8.49
CA LYS A 267 7.30 23.75 8.98
C LYS A 267 7.92 22.54 9.68
N LEU A 268 9.25 22.46 9.80
CA LEU A 268 9.95 21.39 10.50
C LEU A 268 10.25 21.82 11.95
N PRO A 269 9.59 21.24 12.97
CA PRO A 269 9.80 21.64 14.36
C PRO A 269 11.22 21.33 14.85
N GLU A 270 11.84 22.30 15.53
CA GLU A 270 13.23 22.18 16.00
C GLU A 270 13.42 21.10 17.07
N ILE A 271 12.35 20.69 17.74
CA ILE A 271 12.35 19.59 18.73
C ILE A 271 12.89 18.27 18.14
N TYR A 272 12.84 18.11 16.81
CA TYR A 272 13.35 16.93 16.12
C TYR A 272 14.82 17.02 15.71
N PHE A 273 15.48 18.19 15.83
CA PHE A 273 16.86 18.38 15.36
C PHE A 273 17.88 17.48 16.07
N PRO A 274 17.82 17.29 17.41
CA PRO A 274 18.73 16.37 18.10
C PRO A 274 18.58 14.92 17.61
N LEU A 275 17.35 14.48 17.33
CA LEU A 275 17.08 13.13 16.82
C LEU A 275 17.59 12.91 15.39
N LEU A 276 17.72 14.00 14.63
CA LEU A 276 18.10 13.97 13.22
C LEU A 276 19.58 14.29 12.98
N ASN A 277 20.35 14.53 14.05
CA ASN A 277 21.72 15.02 14.01
C ASN A 277 21.88 16.25 13.10
N ILE A 278 20.89 17.15 13.14
CA ILE A 278 20.96 18.43 12.45
C ILE A 278 21.75 19.38 13.37
N PRO A 279 22.81 20.06 12.89
CA PRO A 279 23.53 21.03 13.69
C PRO A 279 22.54 22.10 14.19
N SER A 280 22.45 22.31 15.50
CA SER A 280 21.78 23.49 16.03
C SER A 280 22.51 24.73 15.50
N LEU A 281 21.75 25.69 14.98
CA LEU A 281 22.33 27.00 14.66
C LEU A 281 22.95 27.58 15.96
N PRO A 282 24.15 28.16 15.88
CA PRO A 282 24.73 28.89 17.01
C PRO A 282 23.86 30.10 17.41
#